data_AF-A0A7S7QHR6-F1
#
_entry.id   AF-A0A7S7QHR6-F1
#
_cell.length_a   1.000
_cell.length_b   1.000
_cell.length_c   1.000
_cell.angle_alpha   90.00
_cell.angle_beta   90.00
_cell.angle_gamma   90.00
#
_symmetry.space_group_name_H-M   'P 1'
#
loop_
_entity.id
_entity.type
_entity.pdbx_description
1 polymer ?
#
loop_
_entity_poly.entity_id
_entity_poly.type
_entity_poly.pdbx_seq_one_letter_code
_entity_poly.pdbx_strand_id
1 'polypeptide(L)'
;MAEYMRLRQICLVAPQLAPVIADISAIMGLDVCYRDGNVAKYGLENALLPVDTILLEVVAPFQPGPGTAAGRFIEKTGGRGGYMAIFACEDPDARGAKANAMGVRTANVITHAPYHGVQLHPRDCRAAFIEFNHTDGSDDILGPYPPAGPDWQKSIRKDTTLSLTEVEMQSPEPEGLAAHWGRIIGIPADGPVVKLPNNTFRFVKGDSEIMSGLTFKVVDKAKVLEAAKARGCAVKGDEFLLSGVTFKLTA
;
A
#
# COMPACT_ATOMS: atom_id res chain seq x y z
N MET A 1 -3.11 24.02 8.72
CA MET A 1 -2.97 22.83 9.59
C MET A 1 -1.50 22.60 9.88
N ALA A 2 -1.15 21.93 10.97
CA ALA A 2 0.24 21.53 11.20
C ALA A 2 0.67 20.54 10.11
N GLU A 3 1.93 20.59 9.68
CA GLU A 3 2.47 19.66 8.69
C GLU A 3 2.42 18.22 9.23
N TYR A 4 1.85 17.28 8.48
CA TYR A 4 1.82 15.87 8.84
C TYR A 4 1.97 14.96 7.63
N MET A 5 2.54 13.79 7.86
CA MET A 5 2.73 12.78 6.84
C MET A 5 2.63 11.40 7.49
N ARG A 6 1.63 10.63 7.10
CA ARG A 6 1.39 9.28 7.62
C ARG A 6 1.04 8.33 6.48
N LEU A 7 1.48 7.08 6.59
CA LEU A 7 1.00 6.04 5.70
C LEU A 7 -0.48 5.82 5.96
N ARG A 8 -1.32 5.91 4.93
CA ARG A 8 -2.76 5.69 5.04
C ARG A 8 -3.19 4.37 4.44
N GLN A 9 -2.62 4.01 3.29
CA GLN A 9 -3.03 2.81 2.56
C GLN A 9 -1.88 2.23 1.75
N ILE A 10 -1.85 0.90 1.67
CA ILE A 10 -1.01 0.15 0.74
C ILE A 10 -1.93 -0.60 -0.20
N CYS A 11 -1.71 -0.41 -1.50
CA CYS A 11 -2.42 -1.13 -2.54
C CYS A 11 -1.53 -2.22 -3.12
N LEU A 12 -2.07 -3.44 -3.16
CA LEU A 12 -1.55 -4.56 -3.91
C LEU A 12 -2.35 -4.72 -5.20
N VAL A 13 -1.70 -5.20 -6.25
CA VAL A 13 -2.34 -5.59 -7.50
C VAL A 13 -2.25 -7.09 -7.69
N ALA A 14 -3.35 -7.69 -8.13
CA ALA A 14 -3.46 -9.12 -8.41
C ALA A 14 -4.14 -9.38 -9.76
N PRO A 15 -3.90 -10.53 -10.40
CA PRO A 15 -4.64 -10.93 -11.60
C PRO A 15 -6.15 -11.13 -11.34
N GLN A 16 -6.51 -11.55 -10.13
CA GLN A 16 -7.90 -11.80 -9.71
C GLN A 16 -8.08 -11.37 -8.25
N LEU A 17 -9.18 -10.69 -7.96
CA LEU A 17 -9.42 -10.12 -6.64
C LEU A 17 -9.85 -11.19 -5.62
N ALA A 18 -10.89 -11.97 -5.95
CA ALA A 18 -11.57 -12.83 -4.99
C ALA A 18 -10.64 -13.86 -4.29
N PRO A 19 -9.72 -14.56 -4.99
CA PRO A 19 -8.81 -15.50 -4.34
C PRO A 19 -7.89 -14.82 -3.33
N VAL A 20 -7.28 -13.69 -3.72
CA VAL A 20 -6.33 -12.96 -2.86
C VAL A 20 -7.03 -12.42 -1.62
N ILE A 21 -8.24 -11.88 -1.75
CA ILE A 21 -9.03 -11.40 -0.62
C ILE A 21 -9.40 -12.56 0.32
N ALA A 22 -9.80 -13.71 -0.21
CA ALA A 22 -10.12 -14.88 0.61
C ALA A 22 -8.90 -15.40 1.38
N ASP A 23 -7.72 -15.35 0.77
CA ASP A 23 -6.47 -15.76 1.41
C ASP A 23 -6.03 -14.76 2.48
N ILE A 24 -6.00 -13.45 2.19
CA ILE A 24 -5.68 -12.41 3.17
C ILE A 24 -6.62 -12.54 4.38
N SER A 25 -7.93 -12.65 4.15
CA SER A 25 -8.91 -12.72 5.25
C SER A 25 -8.69 -13.94 6.14
N ALA A 26 -8.43 -15.12 5.54
CA ALA A 26 -8.24 -16.36 6.28
C ALA A 26 -6.88 -16.43 7.01
N ILE A 27 -5.81 -15.92 6.39
CA ILE A 27 -4.45 -15.98 6.94
C ILE A 27 -4.25 -14.90 8.00
N MET A 28 -4.66 -13.67 7.69
CA MET A 28 -4.38 -12.49 8.52
C MET A 28 -5.53 -12.13 9.46
N GLY A 29 -6.68 -12.80 9.36
CA GLY A 29 -7.85 -12.54 10.21
C GLY A 29 -8.42 -11.13 10.01
N LEU A 30 -8.38 -10.63 8.78
CA LEU A 30 -8.86 -9.30 8.41
C LEU A 30 -10.23 -9.40 7.72
N ASP A 31 -11.08 -8.41 7.94
CA ASP A 31 -12.39 -8.31 7.30
C ASP A 31 -12.37 -7.25 6.18
N VAL A 32 -13.06 -7.52 5.08
CA VAL A 32 -13.27 -6.50 4.03
C VAL A 32 -14.21 -5.44 4.58
N CYS A 33 -13.75 -4.19 4.66
CA CYS A 33 -14.57 -3.07 5.08
C CYS A 33 -15.37 -2.45 3.93
N TYR A 34 -14.81 -2.49 2.71
CA TYR A 34 -15.41 -1.83 1.57
C TYR A 34 -14.92 -2.35 0.22
N ARG A 35 -15.75 -2.13 -0.79
CA ARG A 35 -15.44 -2.32 -2.22
C ARG A 35 -15.85 -1.03 -2.92
N ASP A 36 -14.87 -0.29 -3.39
CA ASP A 36 -15.08 1.03 -3.97
C ASP A 36 -15.40 0.92 -5.46
N GLY A 37 -16.63 1.26 -5.84
CA GLY A 37 -17.05 1.29 -7.24
C GLY A 37 -16.31 2.33 -8.08
N ASN A 38 -15.66 3.33 -7.47
CA ASN A 38 -14.95 4.38 -8.19
C ASN A 38 -13.72 3.88 -8.96
N VAL A 39 -13.17 2.71 -8.59
CA VAL A 39 -12.05 2.12 -9.34
C VAL A 39 -12.48 1.53 -10.69
N ALA A 40 -13.79 1.34 -10.92
CA ALA A 40 -14.31 0.79 -12.17
C ALA A 40 -13.98 1.64 -13.40
N LYS A 41 -13.83 2.97 -13.24
CA LYS A 41 -13.41 3.87 -14.32
C LYS A 41 -12.00 3.58 -14.84
N TYR A 42 -11.18 2.87 -14.05
CA TYR A 42 -9.85 2.38 -14.45
C TYR A 42 -9.88 0.94 -14.98
N GLY A 43 -11.06 0.34 -15.13
CA GLY A 43 -11.25 -1.06 -15.50
C GLY A 43 -10.91 -2.05 -14.39
N LEU A 44 -10.99 -1.61 -13.13
CA LEU A 44 -10.59 -2.38 -11.95
C LEU A 44 -11.77 -2.64 -11.00
N GLU A 45 -11.67 -3.72 -10.24
CA GLU A 45 -12.37 -3.93 -8.98
C GLU A 45 -11.37 -3.88 -7.82
N ASN A 46 -11.85 -3.59 -6.60
CA ASN A 46 -11.02 -3.59 -5.41
C ASN A 46 -11.73 -4.16 -4.17
N ALA A 47 -10.95 -4.37 -3.12
CA ALA A 47 -11.45 -4.53 -1.75
C ALA A 47 -10.43 -3.93 -0.78
N LEU A 48 -10.92 -3.30 0.28
CA LEU A 48 -10.11 -2.73 1.35
C LEU A 48 -10.33 -3.51 2.65
N LEU A 49 -9.23 -3.75 3.37
CA LEU A 49 -9.20 -4.41 4.67
C LEU A 49 -8.40 -3.55 5.64
N PRO A 50 -8.98 -3.12 6.78
CA PRO A 50 -8.26 -2.29 7.72
C PRO A 50 -7.31 -3.12 8.58
N VAL A 51 -6.05 -2.71 8.61
CA VAL A 51 -5.00 -3.21 9.50
C VAL A 51 -4.72 -2.11 10.52
N ASP A 52 -5.47 -2.16 11.62
CA ASP A 52 -5.56 -1.05 12.58
C ASP A 52 -5.93 0.27 11.87
N THR A 53 -5.01 1.22 11.77
CA THR A 53 -5.25 2.55 11.18
C THR A 53 -4.81 2.68 9.72
N ILE A 54 -4.20 1.64 9.16
CA ILE A 54 -3.74 1.58 7.76
C ILE A 54 -4.66 0.64 6.97
N LEU A 55 -5.01 1.01 5.74
CA LEU A 55 -5.82 0.16 4.87
C LEU A 55 -4.91 -0.67 3.97
N LEU A 56 -5.14 -1.98 3.92
CA LEU A 56 -4.62 -2.86 2.89
C LEU A 56 -5.67 -2.97 1.79
N GLU A 57 -5.34 -2.51 0.59
CA GLU A 57 -6.19 -2.63 -0.59
C GLU A 57 -5.63 -3.70 -1.52
N VAL A 58 -6.52 -4.47 -2.14
CA VAL A 58 -6.18 -5.25 -3.33
C VAL A 58 -7.02 -4.76 -4.50
N VAL A 59 -6.37 -4.49 -5.63
CA VAL A 59 -7.02 -4.19 -6.90
C VAL A 59 -6.78 -5.32 -7.91
N ALA A 60 -7.74 -5.56 -8.78
CA ALA A 60 -7.59 -6.47 -9.92
C ALA A 60 -8.32 -5.90 -11.15
N PRO A 61 -7.81 -6.13 -12.37
CA PRO A 61 -8.54 -5.76 -13.57
C PRO A 61 -9.75 -6.67 -13.78
N PHE A 62 -10.87 -6.11 -14.27
CA PHE A 62 -12.05 -6.90 -14.61
C PHE A 62 -11.80 -7.95 -15.70
N GLN A 63 -10.89 -7.62 -16.61
CA GLN A 63 -10.49 -8.47 -17.73
C GLN A 63 -8.98 -8.71 -17.64
N PRO A 64 -8.51 -9.96 -17.86
CA PRO A 64 -7.09 -10.25 -17.84
C PRO A 64 -6.35 -9.54 -18.98
N GLY A 65 -5.02 -9.43 -18.83
CA GLY A 65 -4.12 -8.86 -19.85
C GLY A 65 -3.82 -7.37 -19.68
N PRO A 66 -3.18 -6.72 -20.68
CA PRO A 66 -2.58 -5.40 -20.54
C PRO A 66 -3.53 -4.22 -20.79
N GLY A 67 -4.84 -4.45 -20.79
CA GLY A 67 -5.85 -3.44 -21.10
C GLY A 67 -5.87 -2.26 -20.12
N THR A 68 -5.45 -2.48 -18.87
CA THR A 68 -5.41 -1.46 -17.81
C THR A 68 -3.98 -1.17 -17.36
N ALA A 69 -3.77 -0.07 -16.64
CA ALA A 69 -2.47 0.25 -16.03
C ALA A 69 -2.01 -0.85 -15.05
N ALA A 70 -2.94 -1.39 -14.27
CA ALA A 70 -2.71 -2.53 -13.39
C ALA A 70 -2.32 -3.79 -14.16
N GLY A 71 -3.04 -4.13 -15.24
CA GLY A 71 -2.73 -5.28 -16.09
C GLY A 71 -1.33 -5.21 -16.70
N ARG A 72 -0.96 -4.04 -17.26
CA ARG A 72 0.41 -3.80 -17.76
C ARG A 72 1.47 -3.93 -16.67
N PHE A 73 1.16 -3.50 -15.44
CA PHE A 73 2.08 -3.61 -14.32
C PHE A 73 2.31 -5.07 -13.92
N ILE A 74 1.25 -5.88 -13.83
CA ILE A 74 1.35 -7.33 -13.54
C ILE A 74 2.26 -8.01 -14.57
N GLU A 75 2.03 -7.78 -15.87
CA GLU A 75 2.83 -8.39 -16.93
C GLU A 75 4.29 -7.94 -16.87
N LYS A 76 4.52 -6.63 -16.77
CA LYS A 76 5.87 -6.05 -16.73
C LYS A 76 6.69 -6.57 -15.55
N THR A 77 6.06 -6.81 -14.41
CA THR A 77 6.74 -7.21 -13.18
C THR A 77 6.79 -8.72 -12.97
N GLY A 78 6.23 -9.52 -13.89
CA GLY A 78 6.14 -10.97 -13.73
C GLY A 78 5.27 -11.38 -12.53
N GLY A 79 4.23 -10.60 -12.22
CA GLY A 79 3.29 -10.88 -11.15
C GLY A 79 3.68 -10.37 -9.76
N ARG A 80 4.63 -9.43 -9.63
CA ARG A 80 4.87 -8.72 -8.36
C ARG A 80 3.71 -7.78 -8.08
N GLY A 81 3.11 -7.87 -6.90
CA GLY A 81 1.86 -7.16 -6.60
C GLY A 81 2.01 -5.85 -5.84
N GLY A 82 3.19 -5.47 -5.34
CA GLY A 82 3.35 -4.22 -4.60
C GLY A 82 3.14 -3.01 -5.52
N TYR A 83 2.01 -2.31 -5.39
CA TYR A 83 1.51 -1.41 -6.44
C TYR A 83 1.61 0.07 -6.05
N MET A 84 0.99 0.47 -4.94
CA MET A 84 0.90 1.89 -4.53
C MET A 84 1.04 2.07 -3.02
N ALA A 85 1.73 3.13 -2.62
CA ALA A 85 1.72 3.65 -1.26
C ALA A 85 0.99 5.01 -1.23
N ILE A 86 0.01 5.11 -0.35
CA ILE A 86 -0.90 6.25 -0.28
C ILE A 86 -0.74 6.89 1.10
N PHE A 87 -0.48 8.19 1.10
CA PHE A 87 -0.15 8.96 2.30
C PHE A 87 -1.21 10.01 2.58
N ALA A 88 -1.58 10.15 3.84
CA ALA A 88 -2.39 11.28 4.28
C ALA A 88 -1.45 12.42 4.70
N CYS A 89 -1.77 13.63 4.24
CA CYS A 89 -1.03 14.86 4.52
C CYS A 89 -1.97 16.07 4.58
N GLU A 90 -1.45 17.21 5.02
CA GLU A 90 -2.22 18.44 5.17
C GLU A 90 -2.64 19.08 3.84
N ASP A 91 -1.81 18.95 2.80
CA ASP A 91 -2.01 19.62 1.51
C ASP A 91 -1.41 18.77 0.37
N PRO A 92 -2.25 17.96 -0.29
CA PRO A 92 -1.82 17.11 -1.40
C PRO A 92 -1.25 17.89 -2.58
N ASP A 93 -1.77 19.10 -2.85
CA ASP A 93 -1.34 19.93 -3.97
C ASP A 93 0.05 20.51 -3.71
N ALA A 94 0.30 21.00 -2.50
CA ALA A 94 1.63 21.45 -2.10
C ALA A 94 2.67 20.32 -2.15
N ARG A 95 2.29 19.10 -1.74
CA ARG A 95 3.15 17.91 -1.86
C ARG A 95 3.42 17.55 -3.32
N GLY A 96 2.38 17.54 -4.14
CA GLY A 96 2.49 17.35 -5.59
C GLY A 96 3.40 18.39 -6.25
N ALA A 97 3.25 19.66 -5.91
CA ALA A 97 4.08 20.75 -6.42
C ALA A 97 5.57 20.58 -6.04
N LYS A 98 5.86 20.20 -4.79
CA LYS A 98 7.23 19.88 -4.34
C LYS A 98 7.82 18.71 -5.14
N ALA A 99 7.05 17.65 -5.38
CA ALA A 99 7.47 16.52 -6.21
C ALA A 99 7.71 16.92 -7.68
N ASN A 100 6.82 17.72 -8.26
CA ASN A 100 6.95 18.24 -9.62
C ASN A 100 8.22 19.09 -9.80
N ALA A 101 8.57 19.92 -8.80
CA ALA A 101 9.78 20.76 -8.84
C ALA A 101 11.09 19.96 -8.87
N MET A 102 11.07 18.69 -8.45
CA MET A 102 12.21 17.76 -8.55
C MET A 102 12.09 16.75 -9.70
N GLY A 103 11.17 16.99 -10.65
CA GLY A 103 11.00 16.18 -11.85
C GLY A 103 10.09 14.97 -11.70
N VAL A 104 9.35 14.84 -10.59
CA VAL A 104 8.38 13.77 -10.37
C VAL A 104 7.00 14.26 -10.76
N ARG A 105 6.51 13.84 -11.94
CA ARG A 105 5.27 14.39 -12.52
C ARG A 105 4.03 13.96 -11.76
N THR A 106 2.99 14.77 -11.80
CA THR A 106 1.63 14.37 -11.41
C THR A 106 0.97 13.58 -12.55
N ALA A 107 0.37 12.44 -12.21
CA ALA A 107 -0.36 11.59 -13.17
C ALA A 107 -1.88 11.81 -13.12
N ASN A 108 -2.43 12.10 -11.94
CA ASN A 108 -3.85 12.30 -11.75
C ASN A 108 -4.13 13.14 -10.50
N VAL A 109 -5.21 13.92 -10.55
CA VAL A 109 -5.74 14.68 -9.39
C VAL A 109 -7.18 14.25 -9.19
N ILE A 110 -7.51 13.85 -7.97
CA ILE A 110 -8.83 13.40 -7.56
C ILE A 110 -9.45 14.51 -6.74
N THR A 111 -10.47 15.16 -7.29
CA THR A 111 -11.22 16.21 -6.59
C THR A 111 -12.65 15.74 -6.36
N HIS A 112 -12.90 15.14 -5.20
CA HIS A 112 -14.21 14.62 -4.83
C HIS A 112 -14.44 14.76 -3.32
N ALA A 113 -15.08 15.87 -2.91
CA ALA A 113 -15.32 16.17 -1.50
C ALA A 113 -15.98 14.98 -0.77
N PRO A 114 -15.53 14.63 0.45
CA PRO A 114 -14.51 15.33 1.24
C PRO A 114 -13.05 14.94 0.89
N TYR A 115 -12.82 14.07 -0.10
CA TYR A 115 -11.50 13.56 -0.47
C TYR A 115 -10.82 14.40 -1.56
N HIS A 116 -9.55 14.73 -1.34
CA HIS A 116 -8.66 15.29 -2.35
C HIS A 116 -7.38 14.48 -2.41
N GLY A 117 -6.96 14.09 -3.62
CA GLY A 117 -5.79 13.23 -3.83
C GLY A 117 -4.96 13.67 -5.03
N VAL A 118 -3.63 13.55 -4.90
CA VAL A 118 -2.65 13.80 -5.97
C VAL A 118 -1.81 12.54 -6.16
N GLN A 119 -2.00 11.89 -7.30
CA GLN A 119 -1.26 10.68 -7.68
C GLN A 119 -0.07 11.07 -8.56
N LEU A 120 1.11 10.64 -8.15
CA LEU A 120 2.35 10.88 -8.88
C LEU A 120 2.60 9.82 -9.96
N HIS A 121 3.36 10.20 -10.99
CA HIS A 121 3.64 9.35 -12.12
C HIS A 121 4.58 8.21 -11.70
N PRO A 122 4.19 6.94 -11.92
CA PRO A 122 4.88 5.79 -11.34
C PRO A 122 6.31 5.60 -11.81
N ARG A 123 6.58 5.97 -13.07
CA ARG A 123 7.94 5.94 -13.63
C ARG A 123 8.91 6.81 -12.84
N ASP A 124 8.41 7.93 -12.30
CA ASP A 124 9.24 8.91 -11.63
C ASP A 124 9.29 8.64 -10.12
N CYS A 125 8.28 7.96 -9.55
CA CYS A 125 8.28 7.50 -8.16
C CYS A 125 9.29 6.38 -7.91
N ARG A 126 9.50 5.50 -8.91
CA ARG A 126 10.24 4.22 -8.79
C ARG A 126 9.56 3.28 -7.78
N ALA A 127 9.85 1.98 -7.85
CA ALA A 127 9.38 0.92 -6.94
C ALA A 127 7.86 0.72 -6.73
N ALA A 128 7.11 1.77 -6.42
CA ALA A 128 5.65 1.81 -6.28
C ALA A 128 5.10 3.18 -6.65
N PHE A 129 3.80 3.25 -6.94
CA PHE A 129 3.08 4.50 -7.11
C PHE A 129 3.01 5.24 -5.76
N ILE A 130 2.99 6.58 -5.82
CA ILE A 130 2.78 7.43 -4.64
C ILE A 130 1.52 8.26 -4.85
N GLU A 131 0.66 8.29 -3.85
CA GLU A 131 -0.45 9.24 -3.76
C GLU A 131 -0.35 10.02 -2.45
N PHE A 132 -0.57 11.33 -2.53
CA PHE A 132 -0.84 12.17 -1.37
C PHE A 132 -2.33 12.47 -1.32
N ASN A 133 -2.96 12.37 -0.15
CA ASN A 133 -4.34 12.74 0.02
C ASN A 133 -4.62 13.52 1.31
N HIS A 134 -5.75 14.20 1.29
CA HIS A 134 -6.38 14.82 2.44
C HIS A 134 -7.88 14.51 2.38
N THR A 135 -8.49 14.31 3.53
CA THR A 135 -9.95 14.19 3.64
C THR A 135 -10.44 15.19 4.66
N ASP A 136 -11.34 16.08 4.26
CA ASP A 136 -11.92 17.07 5.16
C ASP A 136 -12.64 16.36 6.31
N GLY A 137 -12.35 16.79 7.55
CA GLY A 137 -12.90 16.18 8.76
C GLY A 137 -12.20 14.89 9.21
N SER A 138 -11.04 14.53 8.63
CA SER A 138 -10.25 13.34 8.99
C SER A 138 -9.04 13.61 9.90
N ASP A 139 -9.12 14.67 10.72
CA ASP A 139 -8.09 15.01 11.71
C ASP A 139 -7.89 13.86 12.72
N ASP A 140 -8.96 13.13 13.04
CA ASP A 140 -8.90 11.83 13.72
C ASP A 140 -8.36 10.75 12.76
N ILE A 141 -7.41 9.95 13.22
CA ILE A 141 -6.86 8.82 12.47
C ILE A 141 -7.90 7.75 12.12
N LEU A 142 -8.97 7.66 12.91
CA LEU A 142 -10.16 6.82 12.67
C LEU A 142 -11.30 7.58 11.97
N GLY A 143 -11.05 8.82 11.55
CA GLY A 143 -12.03 9.66 10.88
C GLY A 143 -12.47 9.15 9.50
N PRO A 144 -13.37 9.90 8.84
CA PRO A 144 -13.87 9.56 7.52
C PRO A 144 -12.73 9.35 6.52
N TYR A 145 -12.88 8.35 5.67
CA TYR A 145 -11.97 8.10 4.57
C TYR A 145 -12.73 7.45 3.42
N PRO A 146 -13.25 8.26 2.48
CA PRO A 146 -14.15 7.78 1.43
C PRO A 146 -13.70 6.52 0.68
N PRO A 147 -12.39 6.32 0.36
CA PRO A 147 -11.95 5.08 -0.29
C PRO A 147 -12.23 3.81 0.51
N ALA A 148 -12.33 3.89 1.84
CA ALA A 148 -12.63 2.75 2.72
C ALA A 148 -14.12 2.66 3.11
N GLY A 149 -14.98 3.55 2.63
CA GLY A 149 -16.39 3.59 2.99
C GLY A 149 -16.67 4.27 4.34
N PRO A 150 -17.95 4.47 4.69
CA PRO A 150 -18.36 5.36 5.79
C PRO A 150 -18.07 4.83 7.20
N ASP A 151 -17.96 3.51 7.36
CA ASP A 151 -17.92 2.82 8.66
C ASP A 151 -16.72 1.87 8.78
N TRP A 152 -15.65 2.12 8.02
CA TRP A 152 -14.52 1.21 7.86
C TRP A 152 -13.88 0.74 9.19
N GLN A 153 -13.88 1.62 10.19
CA GLN A 153 -13.38 1.37 11.52
C GLN A 153 -14.11 0.22 12.25
N LYS A 154 -15.37 -0.07 11.90
CA LYS A 154 -16.13 -1.19 12.48
C LYS A 154 -15.59 -2.56 12.05
N SER A 155 -14.83 -2.60 10.95
CA SER A 155 -14.20 -3.81 10.42
C SER A 155 -12.78 -4.03 10.95
N ILE A 156 -12.27 -3.17 11.83
CA ILE A 156 -10.94 -3.37 12.44
C ILE A 156 -10.98 -4.59 13.36
N ARG A 157 -10.15 -5.57 13.05
CA ARG A 157 -9.93 -6.79 13.85
C ARG A 157 -8.52 -6.80 14.41
N LYS A 158 -8.36 -7.27 15.65
CA LYS A 158 -7.06 -7.39 16.34
C LYS A 158 -6.80 -8.77 16.93
N ASP A 159 -7.64 -9.76 16.58
CA ASP A 159 -7.52 -11.14 17.08
C ASP A 159 -6.28 -11.86 16.50
N THR A 160 -5.87 -11.49 15.28
CA THR A 160 -4.74 -12.10 14.56
C THR A 160 -3.68 -11.06 14.20
N THR A 161 -4.06 -10.04 13.41
CA THR A 161 -3.12 -8.99 12.95
C THR A 161 -3.30 -7.72 13.77
N LEU A 162 -2.20 -7.15 14.25
CA LEU A 162 -2.21 -5.98 15.13
C LEU A 162 -1.87 -4.69 14.38
N SER A 163 -0.91 -4.71 13.46
CA SER A 163 -0.48 -3.53 12.71
C SER A 163 0.40 -3.88 11.50
N LEU A 164 0.38 -3.05 10.46
CA LEU A 164 1.40 -3.04 9.41
C LEU A 164 2.53 -2.09 9.82
N THR A 165 3.73 -2.62 10.07
CA THR A 165 4.83 -1.86 10.71
C THR A 165 5.92 -1.45 9.74
N GLU A 166 6.12 -2.19 8.65
CA GLU A 166 7.17 -1.90 7.67
C GLU A 166 6.71 -2.22 6.24
N VAL A 167 7.15 -1.38 5.30
CA VAL A 167 7.07 -1.63 3.85
C VAL A 167 8.48 -1.79 3.32
N GLU A 168 8.76 -2.91 2.67
CA GLU A 168 10.05 -3.20 2.07
C GLU A 168 10.05 -2.83 0.58
N MET A 169 11.06 -2.05 0.19
CA MET A 169 11.33 -1.63 -1.17
C MET A 169 12.66 -2.21 -1.63
N GLN A 170 12.66 -3.03 -2.66
CA GLN A 170 13.88 -3.56 -3.26
C GLN A 170 14.46 -2.55 -4.26
N SER A 171 15.79 -2.44 -4.36
CA SER A 171 16.47 -1.71 -5.43
C SER A 171 17.92 -2.18 -5.62
N PRO A 172 18.49 -2.06 -6.82
CA PRO A 172 19.94 -2.16 -7.02
C PRO A 172 20.70 -1.07 -6.25
N GLU A 173 20.06 0.05 -5.92
CA GLU A 173 20.66 1.19 -5.20
C GLU A 173 19.77 1.61 -4.02
N PRO A 174 19.77 0.85 -2.90
CA PRO A 174 18.81 1.04 -1.82
C PRO A 174 18.82 2.43 -1.21
N GLU A 175 20.00 2.97 -0.89
CA GLU A 175 20.15 4.32 -0.34
C GLU A 175 19.72 5.39 -1.35
N GLY A 176 20.00 5.18 -2.64
CA GLY A 176 19.58 6.08 -3.71
C GLY A 176 18.06 6.10 -3.90
N LEU A 177 17.39 4.94 -3.73
CA LEU A 177 15.93 4.87 -3.72
C LEU A 177 15.34 5.47 -2.44
N ALA A 178 15.94 5.21 -1.28
CA ALA A 178 15.53 5.79 0.01
C ALA A 178 15.61 7.32 -0.02
N ALA A 179 16.72 7.88 -0.48
CA ALA A 179 16.89 9.32 -0.60
C ALA A 179 15.87 9.93 -1.59
N HIS A 180 15.53 9.22 -2.67
CA HIS A 180 14.52 9.67 -3.62
C HIS A 180 13.12 9.71 -3.02
N TRP A 181 12.70 8.62 -2.37
CA TRP A 181 11.43 8.55 -1.67
C TRP A 181 11.34 9.56 -0.52
N GLY A 182 12.43 9.73 0.23
CA GLY A 182 12.50 10.71 1.31
C GLY A 182 12.32 12.15 0.82
N ARG A 183 12.89 12.51 -0.35
CA ARG A 183 12.65 13.82 -0.97
C ARG A 183 11.21 14.00 -1.43
N ILE A 184 10.60 12.99 -2.06
CA ILE A 184 9.20 13.05 -2.52
C ILE A 184 8.25 13.23 -1.34
N ILE A 185 8.39 12.39 -0.31
CA ILE A 185 7.53 12.37 0.87
C ILE A 185 7.80 13.60 1.77
N GLY A 186 9.01 14.17 1.72
CA GLY A 186 9.43 15.26 2.58
C GLY A 186 9.91 14.79 3.96
N ILE A 187 10.34 13.53 4.08
CA ILE A 187 10.93 12.95 5.29
C ILE A 187 12.32 12.45 4.91
N PRO A 188 13.41 13.01 5.47
CA PRO A 188 14.76 12.59 5.15
C PRO A 188 14.97 11.08 5.38
N ALA A 189 15.69 10.44 4.47
CA ALA A 189 16.17 9.09 4.68
C ALA A 189 17.33 9.08 5.67
N ASP A 190 17.36 8.05 6.53
CA ASP A 190 18.51 7.67 7.35
C ASP A 190 19.10 6.39 6.76
N GLY A 191 20.15 6.56 5.95
CA GLY A 191 20.68 5.49 5.10
C GLY A 191 19.57 4.85 4.24
N PRO A 192 19.32 3.54 4.35
CA PRO A 192 18.31 2.84 3.58
C PRO A 192 16.91 2.83 4.24
N VAL A 193 16.59 3.82 5.08
CA VAL A 193 15.32 3.85 5.83
C VAL A 193 14.65 5.22 5.74
N VAL A 194 13.34 5.24 5.49
CA VAL A 194 12.49 6.43 5.68
C VAL A 194 11.47 6.11 6.77
N LYS A 195 11.51 6.85 7.89
CA LYS A 195 10.69 6.57 9.07
C LYS A 195 9.52 7.54 9.18
N LEU A 196 8.30 7.03 9.02
CA LEU A 196 7.07 7.77 9.27
C LEU A 196 6.66 7.62 10.75
N PRO A 197 5.74 8.47 11.25
CA PRO A 197 5.21 8.33 12.60
C PRO A 197 4.54 6.97 12.86
N ASN A 198 3.93 6.35 11.84
CA ASN A 198 3.14 5.12 11.97
C ASN A 198 3.65 3.92 11.17
N ASN A 199 4.75 4.06 10.40
CA ASN A 199 5.30 2.97 9.58
C ASN A 199 6.76 3.23 9.21
N THR A 200 7.50 2.20 8.82
CA THR A 200 8.88 2.33 8.31
C THR A 200 8.96 1.84 6.88
N PHE A 201 9.56 2.65 5.99
CA PHE A 201 9.94 2.19 4.66
C PHE A 201 11.41 1.76 4.72
N ARG A 202 11.67 0.48 4.47
CA ARG A 202 13.03 -0.09 4.42
C ARG A 202 13.40 -0.40 2.99
N PHE A 203 14.54 0.12 2.56
CA PHE A 203 15.06 -0.07 1.22
C PHE A 203 16.16 -1.14 1.27
N VAL A 204 16.03 -2.20 0.49
CA VAL A 204 16.95 -3.36 0.53
C VAL A 204 17.58 -3.63 -0.82
N LYS A 205 18.78 -4.20 -0.82
CA LYS A 205 19.49 -4.56 -2.04
C LYS A 205 18.73 -5.68 -2.77
N GLY A 206 18.50 -5.50 -4.06
CA GLY A 206 18.11 -6.57 -4.97
C GLY A 206 18.10 -6.11 -6.43
N ASP A 207 17.61 -6.95 -7.33
CA ASP A 207 17.84 -6.77 -8.77
C ASP A 207 16.84 -5.84 -9.47
N SER A 208 15.85 -5.32 -8.76
CA SER A 208 14.75 -4.55 -9.35
C SER A 208 14.15 -3.59 -8.34
N GLU A 209 13.57 -2.51 -8.85
CA GLU A 209 12.85 -1.52 -8.05
C GLU A 209 11.39 -1.91 -7.93
N ILE A 210 11.03 -2.50 -6.79
CA ILE A 210 9.68 -2.97 -6.48
C ILE A 210 9.37 -2.82 -4.99
N MET A 211 8.11 -2.64 -4.64
CA MET A 211 7.63 -2.95 -3.29
C MET A 211 7.61 -4.48 -3.14
N SER A 212 8.58 -5.02 -2.40
CA SER A 212 8.85 -6.46 -2.32
C SER A 212 8.19 -7.13 -1.12
N GLY A 213 7.93 -6.39 -0.04
CA GLY A 213 7.44 -6.99 1.19
C GLY A 213 6.67 -6.05 2.10
N LEU A 214 5.89 -6.66 2.99
CA LEU A 214 5.10 -5.99 4.01
C LEU A 214 5.31 -6.74 5.34
N THR A 215 5.65 -6.02 6.40
CA THR A 215 5.85 -6.60 7.72
C THR A 215 4.67 -6.30 8.63
N PHE A 216 4.06 -7.35 9.16
CA PHE A 216 2.92 -7.28 10.05
C PHE A 216 3.32 -7.72 11.45
N LYS A 217 2.86 -6.98 12.45
CA LYS A 217 2.82 -7.46 13.82
C LYS A 217 1.56 -8.28 14.01
N VAL A 218 1.71 -9.51 14.50
CA VAL A 218 0.62 -10.46 14.71
C VAL A 218 0.66 -11.02 16.13
N VAL A 219 -0.48 -11.51 16.62
CA VAL A 219 -0.60 -12.10 17.96
C VAL A 219 0.20 -13.40 18.06
N ASP A 220 0.14 -14.24 17.02
CA ASP A 220 0.80 -15.55 16.96
C ASP A 220 1.31 -15.82 15.55
N LYS A 221 2.62 -15.73 15.36
CA LYS A 221 3.26 -15.98 14.06
C LYS A 221 3.04 -17.42 13.58
N ALA A 222 3.14 -18.41 14.47
CA ALA A 222 3.02 -19.81 14.09
C ALA A 222 1.62 -20.11 13.52
N LYS A 223 0.57 -19.59 14.18
CA LYS A 223 -0.81 -19.75 13.71
C LYS A 223 -1.03 -19.13 12.32
N VAL A 224 -0.49 -17.93 12.08
CA VAL A 224 -0.59 -17.26 10.77
C VAL A 224 0.16 -18.05 9.69
N LEU A 225 1.36 -18.54 9.99
CA LEU A 225 2.16 -19.34 9.03
C LEU A 225 1.49 -20.68 8.71
N GLU A 226 0.89 -21.35 9.69
CA GLU A 226 0.13 -22.58 9.45
C GLU A 226 -1.12 -22.31 8.58
N ALA A 227 -1.84 -21.20 8.82
CA ALA A 227 -2.94 -20.78 7.95
C ALA A 227 -2.46 -20.48 6.52
N ALA A 228 -1.30 -19.83 6.37
CA ALA A 228 -0.69 -19.56 5.06
C ALA A 228 -0.33 -20.87 4.32
N LYS A 229 0.29 -21.84 5.00
CA LYS A 229 0.56 -23.17 4.42
C LYS A 229 -0.73 -23.88 4.00
N ALA A 230 -1.77 -23.83 4.83
CA ALA A 230 -3.07 -24.43 4.53
C ALA A 230 -3.75 -23.81 3.29
N ARG A 231 -3.45 -22.54 2.98
CA ARG A 231 -3.85 -21.85 1.75
C ARG A 231 -2.91 -22.11 0.55
N GLY A 232 -1.84 -22.88 0.74
CA GLY A 232 -0.87 -23.21 -0.30
C GLY A 232 0.19 -22.12 -0.54
N CYS A 233 0.32 -21.13 0.36
CA CYS A 233 1.38 -20.13 0.26
C CYS A 233 2.75 -20.77 0.51
N ALA A 234 3.76 -20.31 -0.23
CA ALA A 234 5.15 -20.66 0.05
C ALA A 234 5.58 -19.96 1.34
N VAL A 235 5.96 -20.74 2.36
CA VAL A 235 6.38 -20.26 3.67
C VAL A 235 7.87 -20.54 3.89
N LYS A 236 8.61 -19.55 4.43
CA LYS A 236 10.02 -19.66 4.78
C LYS A 236 10.29 -18.85 6.05
N GLY A 237 10.75 -19.49 7.13
CA GLY A 237 10.98 -18.78 8.39
C GLY A 237 9.71 -18.09 8.89
N ASP A 238 9.80 -16.79 9.16
CA ASP A 238 8.69 -15.95 9.62
C ASP A 238 7.96 -15.20 8.48
N GLU A 239 8.06 -15.68 7.24
CA GLU A 239 7.46 -15.03 6.08
C GLU A 239 6.76 -16.01 5.12
N PHE A 240 5.80 -15.48 4.35
CA PHE A 240 5.13 -16.19 3.28
C PHE A 240 4.87 -15.31 2.06
N LEU A 241 4.76 -15.91 0.87
CA LEU A 241 4.48 -15.17 -0.36
C LEU A 241 2.99 -15.15 -0.67
N LEU A 242 2.42 -13.96 -0.88
CA LEU A 242 1.03 -13.76 -1.31
C LEU A 242 0.94 -12.59 -2.29
N SER A 243 0.22 -12.78 -3.40
CA SER A 243 0.07 -11.76 -4.46
C SER A 243 1.41 -11.17 -4.95
N GLY A 244 2.47 -12.00 -5.03
CA GLY A 244 3.79 -11.57 -5.48
C GLY A 244 4.56 -10.66 -4.52
N VAL A 245 4.07 -10.51 -3.27
CA VAL A 245 4.69 -9.73 -2.19
C VAL A 245 4.96 -10.64 -1.00
N THR A 246 6.11 -10.45 -0.35
CA THR A 246 6.49 -11.22 0.84
C THR A 246 5.85 -10.61 2.08
N PHE A 247 4.99 -11.38 2.75
CA PHE A 247 4.38 -11.01 4.02
C PHE A 247 5.29 -11.53 5.14
N LYS A 248 5.89 -10.64 5.93
CA LYS A 248 6.79 -10.94 7.04
C LYS A 248 6.06 -10.75 8.36
N LEU A 249 6.37 -11.58 9.35
CA LEU A 249 5.67 -11.58 10.63
C LEU A 249 6.58 -11.24 11.80
N THR A 250 6.07 -10.42 12.70
CA THR A 250 6.66 -10.08 14.00
C THR A 250 5.63 -10.32 15.11
N ALA A 251 6.08 -10.45 16.35
CA ALA A 251 5.23 -10.63 17.53
C ALA A 251 5.30 -9.40 18.45
#